data_AF-A0ABD0P8C6-F1
#
_entry.id   AF-A0ABD0P8C6-F1
#
_cell.length_a   1.000
_cell.length_b   1.000
_cell.length_c   1.000
_cell.angle_alpha   90.00
_cell.angle_beta   90.00
_cell.angle_gamma   90.00
#
_symmetry.space_group_name_H-M   'P 1'
#
loop_
_entity.id
_entity.type
_entity.pdbx_description
1 polymer ?
#
loop_
_entity_poly.entity_id
_entity_poly.type
_entity_poly.pdbx_seq_one_letter_code
_entity_poly.pdbx_strand_id
1 'polypeptide(L)' 'VHVRRTDKVGTEAAFHPIEEYMAHVEDHYQSLAQRMHVDKKRVYLATDDPSLLQEAKS' A
#
# COMPACT_ATOMS: atom_id res chain seq x y z
N VAL A 1 -1.33 5.06 0.69
CA VAL A 1 -1.16 4.13 -0.45
C VAL A 1 -2.42 4.17 -1.29
N HIS A 2 -2.29 4.29 -2.60
CA HIS A 2 -3.41 4.21 -3.54
C HIS A 2 -3.16 3.04 -4.48
N VAL A 3 -4.09 2.07 -4.50
CA VAL A 3 -4.00 0.89 -5.36
C VAL A 3 -5.21 0.88 -6.28
N ARG A 4 -4.96 0.90 -7.59
CA ARG A 4 -6.00 0.96 -8.62
C ARG A 4 -5.99 -0.33 -9.44
N ARG A 5 -7.09 -1.07 -9.45
CA ARG A 5 -7.20 -2.40 -10.08
C ARG A 5 -8.25 -2.48 -11.18
N THR A 6 -9.46 -1.98 -10.98
CA THR A 6 -10.64 -2.38 -11.79
C THR A 6 -10.56 -1.97 -13.26
N ASP A 7 -10.59 -0.66 -13.55
CA ASP A 7 -10.72 -0.10 -14.89
C ASP A 7 -9.37 0.09 -15.61
N LYS A 8 -8.27 0.05 -14.86
CA LYS A 8 -6.93 0.35 -15.37
C LYS A 8 -6.08 -0.86 -15.71
N VAL A 9 -6.31 -2.01 -15.06
CA VAL A 9 -5.46 -3.18 -15.28
C VAL A 9 -5.74 -3.79 -16.65
N GLY A 10 -4.69 -4.00 -17.44
CA GLY A 10 -4.77 -4.63 -18.77
C GLY A 10 -5.00 -3.66 -19.93
N THR A 11 -5.18 -2.37 -19.66
CA THR A 11 -5.33 -1.31 -20.68
C THR A 11 -4.30 -0.21 -20.47
N GLU A 12 -4.29 0.40 -19.28
CA GLU A 12 -3.49 1.59 -18.97
C GLU A 12 -2.36 1.32 -17.97
N ALA A 13 -2.52 0.28 -17.15
CA ALA A 13 -1.57 -0.07 -16.10
C ALA A 13 -1.45 -1.59 -15.93
N ALA A 14 -0.34 -2.00 -15.31
CA ALA A 14 -0.15 -3.38 -14.88
C ALA A 14 -0.84 -3.63 -13.54
N PHE A 15 -1.16 -4.90 -13.28
CA PHE A 15 -1.52 -5.33 -11.94
C PHE A 15 -0.27 -5.33 -11.06
N HIS A 16 -0.39 -4.71 -9.88
CA HIS A 16 0.64 -4.73 -8.87
C HIS A 16 0.05 -5.32 -7.58
N PRO A 17 0.66 -6.38 -7.02
CA PRO A 17 0.24 -6.98 -5.76
C PRO A 17 0.47 -6.00 -4.60
N ILE A 18 -0.27 -6.13 -3.49
CA ILE A 18 -0.22 -5.14 -2.40
C ILE A 18 1.15 -5.09 -1.73
N GLU A 19 1.86 -6.22 -1.70
CA GLU A 19 3.18 -6.40 -1.10
C GLU A 19 4.22 -5.47 -1.73
N GLU A 20 4.11 -5.21 -3.03
CA GLU A 20 5.00 -4.28 -3.75
C GLU A 20 4.90 -2.87 -3.17
N TYR A 21 3.69 -2.40 -2.88
CA TYR A 21 3.47 -1.11 -2.23
C TYR A 21 3.95 -1.11 -0.78
N MET A 22 3.71 -2.21 -0.05
CA MET A 22 4.04 -2.30 1.36
C MET A 22 5.54 -2.37 1.62
N ALA A 23 6.34 -2.90 0.69
CA ALA A 23 7.80 -2.83 0.75
C ALA A 23 8.29 -1.38 0.85
N HIS A 24 7.78 -0.50 0.01
CA HIS A 24 8.15 0.93 0.04
C HIS A 24 7.62 1.66 1.27
N VAL A 25 6.43 1.29 1.77
CA VAL A 25 5.90 1.84 3.02
C VAL A 25 6.79 1.44 4.19
N GLU A 26 7.28 0.21 4.22
CA GLU A 26 8.17 -0.29 5.27
C GLU A 26 9.49 0.46 5.27
N ASP A 27 10.14 0.59 4.11
CA ASP A 27 11.39 1.35 3.96
C ASP A 27 11.23 2.81 4.43
N HIS A 28 10.10 3.44 4.09
CA HIS A 28 9.79 4.79 4.53
C HIS A 28 9.66 4.88 6.06
N TYR A 29 8.93 3.95 6.68
CA TYR A 29 8.79 3.93 8.13
C TYR A 29 10.09 3.60 8.86
N GLN A 30 10.96 2.77 8.28
CA GLN A 30 12.31 2.55 8.81
C GLN A 30 13.13 3.84 8.82
N SER A 31 13.10 4.61 7.71
CA SER A 31 13.77 5.91 7.65
C SER A 31 13.17 6.92 8.65
N LEU A 32 11.83 6.91 8.81
CA LEU A 32 11.15 7.79 9.75
C LEU A 32 11.50 7.46 11.20
N ALA A 33 11.58 6.17 11.54
CA ALA A 33 11.92 5.69 12.88
C ALA A 33 13.35 6.08 13.32
N GLN A 34 14.25 6.36 12.36
CA GLN A 34 15.59 6.89 12.66
C GLN A 34 15.56 8.34 13.18
N ARG A 35 14.49 9.09 12.88
CA ARG A 35 14.37 10.53 13.17
C ARG A 35 13.35 10.84 14.26
N MET A 36 12.36 9.97 14.44
CA MET A 36 11.31 10.16 15.43
C MET A 36 10.73 8.84 15.92
N HIS A 37 10.14 8.85 17.12
CA HIS A 37 9.41 7.70 17.62
C HIS A 37 8.13 7.47 16.79
N VAL A 38 7.94 6.24 16.32
CA VAL A 38 6.73 5.80 15.60
C VAL A 38 5.97 4.86 16.51
N ASP A 39 4.84 5.33 17.06
CA ASP A 39 3.97 4.55 17.95
C ASP A 39 3.25 3.42 17.19
N LYS A 40 2.78 3.72 15.97
CA LYS A 40 2.08 2.76 15.10
C LYS A 40 2.27 3.15 13.63
N LYS A 41 2.64 2.17 12.80
CA LYS A 41 2.66 2.33 11.34
C LYS A 41 1.21 2.35 10.84
N ARG A 42 0.74 3.48 10.32
CA ARG A 42 -0.65 3.70 9.89
C ARG A 42 -0.66 3.99 8.39
N VAL A 43 -1.38 3.17 7.64
CA VAL A 43 -1.55 3.37 6.19
C VAL A 43 -2.97 3.79 5.90
N TYR A 44 -3.14 4.96 5.27
CA TYR A 44 -4.38 5.29 4.60
C TYR A 44 -4.39 4.60 3.23
N LEU A 45 -5.32 3.67 3.03
CA LEU A 45 -5.47 2.89 1.80
C LEU A 45 -6.68 3.40 1.01
N ALA A 46 -6.43 3.94 -0.18
CA ALA A 46 -7.45 4.25 -1.17
C ALA A 46 -7.41 3.18 -2.26
N THR A 47 -8.56 2.60 -2.61
CA THR A 47 -8.64 1.59 -3.65
C THR A 47 -10.05 1.51 -4.24
N ASP A 48 -10.12 1.10 -5.50
CA ASP A 48 -11.34 0.75 -6.22
C ASP A 48 -11.69 -0.74 -6.13
N ASP A 49 -10.83 -1.58 -5.51
CA ASP A 49 -11.08 -2.99 -5.23
C ASP A 49 -11.48 -3.20 -3.75
N PRO A 50 -12.75 -3.53 -3.46
CA PRO A 50 -13.22 -3.69 -2.08
C PRO A 50 -12.57 -4.87 -1.34
N SER A 51 -12.06 -5.88 -2.07
CA SER A 51 -11.43 -7.07 -1.46
C SER A 51 -10.02 -6.78 -0.92
N LEU A 52 -9.36 -5.75 -1.46
CA LEU A 52 -7.97 -5.41 -1.12
C LEU A 52 -7.79 -4.97 0.34
N LEU A 53 -8.81 -4.42 0.98
CA LEU A 53 -8.72 -4.05 2.39
C LEU A 53 -8.57 -5.28 3.30
N GLN A 54 -9.13 -6.43 2.90
CA GLN A 54 -8.98 -7.68 3.64
C GLN A 54 -7.61 -8.31 3.38
N GLU A 55 -7.16 -8.29 2.13
CA GLU A 55 -5.83 -8.72 1.70
C GLU A 55 -4.74 -7.96 2.47
N ALA A 56 -4.82 -6.62 2.53
CA ALA A 56 -3.84 -5.77 3.20
C ALA A 56 -3.79 -5.89 4.73
N LYS A 57 -4.77 -6.55 5.35
CA LYS A 57 -4.84 -6.77 6.80
C LYS A 57 -4.38 -8.16 7.23
N SER A 58 -4.26 -9.08 6.28
CA SER A 58 -3.86 -10.48 6.52
C SER A 58 -2.35 -10.59 6.62
#